data_AF-B0DW75-F1
#
_entry.id   AF-B0DW75-F1
#
_cell.length_a   1.000
_cell.length_b   1.000
_cell.length_c   1.000
_cell.angle_alpha   90.00
_cell.angle_beta   90.00
_cell.angle_gamma   90.00
#
_symmetry.space_group_name_H-M   'P 1'
#
loop_
_entity.id
_entity.type
_entity.pdbx_description
1 polymer ?
#
loop_
_entity_poly.entity_id
_entity_poly.type
_entity_poly.pdbx_seq_one_letter_code
_entity_poly.pdbx_strand_id
1 'polypeptide(L)'
;MKYPGHQSLSSVNFFLKDSFRLDEVLDSSDYDFEIVALRPGDRLFMMPCQPHFVFGYAHSICLDPAASHLPDIKDFTGLMDLLSACVLVILGNVLDFRTYRAPSQDEYKKANKNQQILIDHEINSITIRERFAICYARGVALHLINWIRICSEIRGPGGAVITDLPSRFFIQITQTLIKYKEGANTSKLDLQANCTLGMLMKQIENIVKVDPHILTWWSERHLLPSGSLALENQEEYSVRWPESRRKEWSSINHEFMEDGITPLDRLCFESQQDRQHFESSMVIPHLKTNSSAMQHPPKRTCKTHQTCRNPYPYTWTLGYSSRICARAPS
;
A
#
# COMPACT_ATOMS: atom_id res chain seq x y z
N MET A 1 -40.08 6.96 29.89
CA MET A 1 -39.63 8.22 29.26
C MET A 1 -38.51 7.88 28.28
N LYS A 2 -38.79 7.96 26.97
CA LYS A 2 -37.81 7.76 25.89
C LYS A 2 -37.45 9.14 25.36
N TYR A 3 -36.17 9.50 25.38
CA TYR A 3 -35.68 10.72 24.72
C TYR A 3 -35.82 10.55 23.20
N PRO A 4 -36.48 11.48 22.49
CA PRO A 4 -36.51 11.48 21.04
C PRO A 4 -35.20 12.07 20.50
N GLY A 5 -34.58 11.39 19.53
CA GLY A 5 -33.54 12.00 18.70
C GLY A 5 -32.10 11.54 18.89
N HIS A 6 -31.85 10.26 19.21
CA HIS A 6 -30.51 9.70 18.99
C HIS A 6 -30.34 9.46 17.48
N GLN A 7 -29.93 10.50 16.74
CA GLN A 7 -29.31 10.28 15.43
C GLN A 7 -28.03 9.49 15.67
N SER A 8 -27.88 8.37 14.97
CA SER A 8 -26.61 7.66 14.94
C SER A 8 -25.58 8.62 14.38
N LEU A 9 -24.48 8.85 15.09
CA LEU A 9 -23.27 9.40 14.50
C LEU A 9 -22.90 8.54 13.28
N SER A 10 -22.32 9.14 12.24
CA SER A 10 -22.07 8.51 10.94
C SER A 10 -21.55 7.07 11.08
N SER A 11 -22.25 6.11 10.48
CA SER A 11 -21.96 4.70 10.73
C SER A 11 -20.87 4.17 9.80
N VAL A 12 -19.82 3.54 10.37
CA VAL A 12 -18.81 2.81 9.58
C VAL A 12 -19.45 1.66 8.78
N ASN A 13 -20.64 1.20 9.19
CA ASN A 13 -21.40 0.19 8.45
C ASN A 13 -21.69 0.59 7.00
N PHE A 14 -21.74 1.89 6.68
CA PHE A 14 -21.83 2.34 5.28
C PHE A 14 -20.67 1.79 4.43
N PHE A 15 -19.45 1.84 4.95
CA PHE A 15 -18.24 1.34 4.26
C PHE A 15 -18.08 -0.19 4.35
N LEU A 16 -18.77 -0.83 5.28
CA LEU A 16 -18.67 -2.27 5.54
C LEU A 16 -19.83 -3.09 4.93
N LYS A 17 -20.89 -2.45 4.45
CA LYS A 17 -21.97 -3.11 3.72
C LYS A 17 -21.51 -3.46 2.30
N ASP A 18 -22.01 -4.57 1.78
CA ASP A 18 -21.73 -5.09 0.42
C ASP A 18 -22.08 -4.12 -0.73
N SER A 19 -22.70 -2.97 -0.41
CA SER A 19 -23.12 -1.92 -1.33
C SER A 19 -22.13 -0.77 -1.52
N PHE A 20 -21.05 -0.65 -0.72
CA PHE A 20 -20.05 0.40 -0.97
C PHE A 20 -19.20 0.04 -2.20
N ARG A 21 -19.56 0.63 -3.33
CA ARG A 21 -18.90 0.46 -4.63
C ARG A 21 -18.36 1.80 -5.09
N LEU A 22 -17.07 1.85 -5.40
CA LEU A 22 -16.38 3.07 -5.85
C LEU A 22 -16.70 3.41 -7.31
N ASP A 23 -17.24 2.44 -8.04
CA ASP A 23 -17.58 2.44 -9.45
C ASP A 23 -19.07 2.66 -9.71
N GLU A 24 -19.90 2.73 -8.67
CA GLU A 24 -21.34 2.95 -8.78
C GLU A 24 -21.72 4.22 -8.00
N VAL A 25 -22.38 5.15 -8.70
CA VAL A 25 -23.03 6.29 -8.05
C VAL A 25 -24.27 5.73 -7.37
N LEU A 26 -24.26 5.68 -6.04
CA LEU A 26 -25.42 5.26 -5.25
C LEU A 26 -26.47 6.37 -5.26
N ASP A 27 -27.71 6.03 -4.88
CA ASP A 27 -28.73 7.05 -4.67
C ASP A 27 -28.31 7.97 -3.52
N SER A 28 -28.68 9.26 -3.59
CA SER A 28 -28.29 10.24 -2.57
C SER A 28 -28.72 9.87 -1.14
N SER A 29 -29.76 9.03 -1.01
CA SER A 29 -30.23 8.49 0.28
C SER A 29 -29.33 7.43 0.90
N ASP A 30 -28.41 6.87 0.12
CA ASP A 30 -27.51 5.81 0.59
C ASP A 30 -26.21 6.37 1.17
N TYR A 31 -25.87 7.62 0.86
CA TYR A 31 -24.71 8.30 1.41
C TYR A 31 -25.00 8.85 2.82
N ASP A 32 -24.17 8.45 3.79
CA ASP A 32 -24.19 8.98 5.16
C ASP A 32 -22.95 9.87 5.37
N PHE A 33 -23.10 11.17 5.09
CA PHE A 33 -22.04 12.17 5.31
C PHE A 33 -22.40 13.10 6.48
N GLU A 34 -21.46 13.26 7.40
CA GLU A 34 -21.52 14.28 8.43
C GLU A 34 -20.53 15.40 8.11
N ILE A 35 -21.03 16.64 8.03
CA ILE A 35 -20.20 17.83 7.81
C ILE A 35 -20.18 18.63 9.10
N VAL A 36 -18.99 18.74 9.70
CA VAL A 36 -18.78 19.50 10.94
C VAL A 36 -17.86 20.68 10.66
N ALA A 37 -18.34 21.90 10.93
CA ALA A 37 -17.53 23.11 10.86
C ALA A 37 -16.80 23.32 12.19
N LEU A 38 -15.47 23.25 12.18
CA LEU A 38 -14.62 23.39 13.37
C LEU A 38 -14.03 24.80 13.49
N ARG A 39 -13.96 25.30 14.73
CA ARG A 39 -13.33 26.55 15.12
C ARG A 39 -12.12 26.28 16.02
N PRO A 40 -11.19 27.25 16.18
CA PRO A 40 -10.11 27.13 17.15
C PRO A 40 -10.63 26.79 18.55
N GLY A 41 -10.15 25.69 19.12
CA GLY A 41 -10.57 25.18 20.43
C GLY A 41 -11.62 24.06 20.39
N ASP A 42 -12.29 23.86 19.25
CA ASP A 42 -13.22 22.74 19.09
C ASP A 42 -12.47 21.39 19.09
N ARG A 43 -13.17 20.35 19.55
CA ARG A 43 -12.65 18.98 19.59
C ARG A 43 -13.57 18.08 18.79
N LEU A 44 -13.02 17.41 17.79
CA LEU A 44 -13.71 16.36 17.06
C LEU A 44 -13.18 15.00 17.53
N PHE A 45 -14.06 14.17 18.08
CA PHE A 45 -13.73 12.80 18.45
C PHE A 45 -14.17 11.87 17.33
N MET A 46 -13.21 11.15 16.75
CA MET A 46 -13.45 10.19 15.69
C MET A 46 -13.10 8.79 16.16
N MET A 47 -13.90 7.81 15.78
CA MET A 47 -13.57 6.42 15.99
C MET A 47 -12.42 6.01 15.05
N PRO A 48 -11.58 5.04 15.46
CA PRO A 48 -10.57 4.47 14.57
C PRO A 48 -11.18 4.01 13.25
N CYS A 49 -10.47 4.22 12.15
CA CYS A 49 -10.87 3.83 10.79
C CYS A 49 -12.15 4.50 10.26
N GLN A 50 -12.66 5.57 10.88
CA GLN A 50 -13.68 6.41 10.25
C GLN A 50 -13.03 7.27 9.14
N PRO A 51 -13.37 7.05 7.87
CA PRO A 51 -12.85 7.88 6.79
C PRO A 51 -13.38 9.30 6.92
N HIS A 52 -12.49 10.28 6.74
CA HIS A 52 -12.81 11.68 6.91
C HIS A 52 -11.96 12.54 5.99
N PHE A 53 -12.49 13.73 5.70
CA PHE A 53 -11.81 14.77 4.93
C PHE A 53 -11.88 16.05 5.74
N VAL A 54 -10.75 16.76 5.82
CA VAL A 54 -10.67 18.05 6.51
C VAL A 54 -10.42 19.12 5.48
N PHE A 55 -11.37 20.06 5.35
CA PHE A 55 -11.25 21.22 4.49
C PHE A 55 -10.98 22.46 5.35
N GLY A 56 -9.77 23.00 5.25
CA GLY A 56 -9.38 24.23 5.92
C GLY A 56 -9.59 25.45 5.03
N TYR A 57 -10.36 26.43 5.49
CA TYR A 57 -10.43 27.77 4.85
C TYR A 57 -9.23 28.66 5.23
N ALA A 58 -8.39 28.22 6.17
CA ALA A 58 -7.15 28.86 6.61
C ALA A 58 -6.15 27.80 7.13
N HIS A 59 -4.88 28.18 7.29
CA HIS A 59 -3.87 27.32 7.92
C HIS A 59 -4.33 26.91 9.33
N SER A 60 -4.63 25.63 9.50
CA SER A 60 -5.18 25.07 10.74
C SER A 60 -4.29 23.95 11.24
N ILE A 61 -4.00 23.93 12.54
CA ILE A 61 -3.27 22.84 13.21
C ILE A 61 -4.30 22.06 14.02
N CYS A 62 -4.58 20.82 13.62
CA CYS A 62 -5.35 19.88 14.43
C CYS A 62 -4.39 19.15 15.38
N LEU A 63 -4.63 19.25 16.69
CA LEU A 63 -3.87 18.51 17.69
C LEU A 63 -4.52 17.13 17.86
N ASP A 64 -3.87 16.11 17.36
CA ASP A 64 -4.28 14.71 17.54
C ASP A 64 -3.69 14.18 18.85
N PRO A 65 -4.48 13.72 19.83
CA PRO A 65 -3.97 13.02 21.01
C PRO A 65 -3.13 11.79 20.65
N ALA A 66 -3.36 11.17 19.48
CA ALA A 66 -2.54 10.08 18.98
C ALA A 66 -1.16 10.54 18.47
N ALA A 67 -0.87 11.85 18.44
CA ALA A 67 0.45 12.38 18.11
C ALA A 67 1.55 11.87 19.06
N SER A 68 1.20 11.47 20.29
CA SER A 68 2.15 10.82 21.22
C SER A 68 2.54 9.41 20.80
N HIS A 69 1.77 8.78 19.90
CA HIS A 69 2.07 7.45 19.34
C HIS A 69 2.86 7.55 18.02
N LEU A 70 3.07 8.75 17.49
CA LEU A 70 3.90 8.92 16.30
C LEU A 70 5.37 8.91 16.69
N PRO A 71 6.26 8.33 15.86
CA PRO A 71 7.69 8.37 16.13
C PRO A 71 8.22 9.80 16.23
N ASP A 72 9.01 10.10 17.27
CA ASP A 72 9.73 11.38 17.38
C ASP A 72 11.00 11.32 16.55
N ILE A 73 10.89 11.72 15.29
CA ILE A 73 12.00 11.70 14.34
C ILE A 73 13.10 12.75 14.63
N LYS A 74 12.97 13.54 15.70
CA LYS A 74 14.04 14.46 16.13
C LYS A 74 15.22 13.70 16.71
N ASP A 75 14.99 12.52 17.27
CA ASP A 75 16.04 11.61 17.70
C ASP A 75 16.18 10.43 16.74
N PHE A 76 17.27 9.69 16.92
CA PHE A 76 17.60 8.58 16.04
C PHE A 76 16.66 7.38 16.25
N THR A 77 16.15 7.18 17.46
CA THR A 77 15.22 6.08 17.79
C THR A 77 13.92 6.25 17.03
N GLY A 78 13.27 7.42 17.09
CA GLY A 78 12.05 7.67 16.35
C GLY A 78 12.25 7.67 14.83
N LEU A 79 13.44 8.05 14.33
CA LEU A 79 13.80 7.85 12.93
C LEU A 79 13.82 6.35 12.56
N MET A 80 14.43 5.50 13.39
CA MET A 80 14.51 4.07 13.15
C MET A 80 13.15 3.38 13.24
N ASP A 81 12.26 3.83 14.12
CA ASP A 81 10.87 3.36 14.18
C ASP A 81 10.14 3.67 12.87
N LEU A 82 10.28 4.89 12.35
CA LEU A 82 9.72 5.29 11.07
C LEU A 82 10.30 4.46 9.91
N LEU A 83 11.63 4.31 9.85
CA LEU A 83 12.30 3.49 8.83
C LEU A 83 11.84 2.04 8.89
N SER A 84 11.70 1.46 10.07
CA SER A 84 11.24 0.08 10.25
C SER A 84 9.80 -0.08 9.75
N ALA A 85 8.92 0.87 10.04
CA ALA A 85 7.56 0.89 9.50
C ALA A 85 7.55 0.98 7.97
N CYS A 86 8.38 1.86 7.38
CA CYS A 86 8.52 1.96 5.93
C CYS A 86 9.02 0.66 5.30
N VAL A 87 10.06 0.04 5.87
CA VAL A 87 10.61 -1.24 5.40
C VAL A 87 9.54 -2.33 5.43
N LEU A 88 8.78 -2.43 6.52
CA LEU A 88 7.69 -3.41 6.65
C LEU A 88 6.61 -3.21 5.59
N VAL A 89 6.22 -1.97 5.31
CA VAL A 89 5.24 -1.65 4.27
C VAL A 89 5.78 -1.97 2.87
N ILE A 90 7.03 -1.61 2.58
CA ILE A 90 7.65 -1.91 1.29
C ILE A 90 7.71 -3.42 1.05
N LEU A 91 8.06 -4.17 2.09
CA LEU A 91 8.11 -5.63 2.09
C LEU A 91 6.72 -6.29 2.28
N GLY A 92 5.62 -5.53 2.28
CA GLY A 92 4.28 -6.07 2.56
C GLY A 92 3.92 -7.32 1.75
N ASN A 93 4.16 -7.30 0.43
CA ASN A 93 3.97 -8.49 -0.41
C ASN A 93 4.99 -9.61 -0.09
N VAL A 94 6.22 -9.27 0.25
CA VAL A 94 7.28 -10.26 0.56
C VAL A 94 6.98 -11.01 1.87
N LEU A 95 6.40 -10.32 2.85
CA LEU A 95 6.12 -10.87 4.17
C LEU A 95 4.73 -11.54 4.26
N ASP A 96 3.84 -11.27 3.31
CA ASP A 96 2.51 -11.89 3.27
C ASP A 96 2.58 -13.30 2.68
N PHE A 97 2.26 -14.31 3.50
CA PHE A 97 2.23 -15.71 3.08
C PHE A 97 1.30 -15.98 1.88
N ARG A 98 0.27 -15.14 1.70
CA ARG A 98 -0.66 -15.21 0.56
C ARG A 98 0.04 -14.99 -0.78
N THR A 99 1.17 -14.30 -0.79
CA THR A 99 2.00 -14.10 -1.98
C THR A 99 2.49 -15.41 -2.57
N TYR A 100 2.72 -16.41 -1.72
CA TYR A 100 3.36 -17.66 -2.09
C TYR A 100 2.37 -18.80 -2.35
N ARG A 101 1.06 -18.50 -2.39
CA ARG A 101 0.02 -19.50 -2.61
C ARG A 101 -1.00 -19.05 -3.64
N ALA A 102 -1.55 -19.99 -4.39
CA ALA A 102 -2.67 -19.72 -5.30
C ALA A 102 -3.98 -19.50 -4.52
N PRO A 103 -4.97 -18.74 -5.05
CA PRO A 103 -6.24 -18.45 -4.38
C PRO A 103 -6.99 -19.65 -3.79
N SER A 104 -6.90 -20.82 -4.41
CA SER A 104 -7.59 -22.06 -3.99
C SER A 104 -6.68 -23.08 -3.31
N GLN A 105 -5.45 -22.71 -2.99
CA GLN A 105 -4.46 -23.60 -2.39
C GLN A 105 -4.63 -23.63 -0.86
N ASP A 106 -4.70 -24.85 -0.32
CA ASP A 106 -4.68 -25.10 1.12
C ASP A 106 -3.29 -24.74 1.70
N GLU A 107 -3.27 -24.16 2.90
CA GLU A 107 -2.06 -23.57 3.50
C GLU A 107 -0.89 -24.55 3.60
N TYR A 108 -1.15 -25.83 3.86
CA TYR A 108 -0.09 -26.83 4.07
C TYR A 108 0.07 -27.80 2.90
N LYS A 109 -0.58 -27.50 1.75
CA LYS A 109 -0.50 -28.34 0.55
C LYS A 109 0.27 -27.66 -0.55
N LYS A 110 1.10 -28.44 -1.24
CA LYS A 110 1.77 -28.01 -2.47
C LYS A 110 0.75 -27.68 -3.55
N ALA A 111 1.07 -26.66 -4.34
CA ALA A 111 0.30 -26.28 -5.51
C ALA A 111 0.19 -27.45 -6.50
N ASN A 112 -1.02 -27.69 -7.01
CA ASN A 112 -1.20 -28.53 -8.20
C ASN A 112 -0.77 -27.77 -9.46
N LYS A 113 -0.79 -28.44 -10.63
CA LYS A 113 -0.36 -27.84 -11.91
C LYS A 113 -1.08 -26.53 -12.25
N ASN A 114 -2.40 -26.47 -12.06
CA ASN A 114 -3.19 -25.28 -12.36
C ASN A 114 -2.88 -24.15 -11.38
N GLN A 115 -2.71 -24.48 -10.10
CA GLN A 115 -2.32 -23.52 -9.06
C GLN A 115 -0.91 -22.97 -9.31
N GLN A 116 0.02 -23.80 -9.77
CA GLN A 116 1.37 -23.37 -10.12
C GLN A 116 1.35 -22.37 -11.28
N ILE A 117 0.53 -22.61 -12.33
CA ILE A 117 0.36 -21.66 -13.44
C ILE A 117 -0.10 -20.28 -12.92
N LEU A 118 -1.04 -20.25 -11.97
CA LEU A 118 -1.50 -18.99 -11.37
C LEU A 118 -0.36 -18.28 -10.62
N ILE A 119 0.39 -19.00 -9.79
CA ILE A 119 1.55 -18.47 -9.06
C ILE A 119 2.61 -17.92 -10.02
N ASP A 120 2.88 -18.62 -11.13
CA ASP A 120 3.89 -18.22 -12.11
C ASP A 120 3.52 -16.90 -12.82
N HIS A 121 2.22 -16.58 -12.91
CA HIS A 121 1.69 -15.31 -13.43
C HIS A 121 1.39 -14.28 -12.32
N GLU A 122 1.92 -14.49 -11.11
CA GLU A 122 1.72 -13.64 -9.94
C GLU A 122 0.24 -13.52 -9.50
N ILE A 123 -0.62 -14.44 -9.96
CA ILE A 123 -2.00 -14.58 -9.50
C ILE A 123 -1.98 -15.45 -8.24
N ASN A 124 -1.82 -14.79 -7.10
CA ASN A 124 -1.74 -15.42 -5.78
C ASN A 124 -2.98 -15.12 -4.93
N SER A 125 -2.99 -15.52 -3.66
CA SER A 125 -4.15 -15.34 -2.76
C SER A 125 -4.37 -13.90 -2.30
N ILE A 126 -3.53 -12.94 -2.66
CA ILE A 126 -3.79 -11.52 -2.39
C ILE A 126 -4.79 -11.02 -3.44
N THR A 127 -5.88 -10.40 -2.97
CA THR A 127 -6.90 -9.89 -3.89
C THR A 127 -6.36 -8.69 -4.70
N ILE A 128 -6.90 -8.45 -5.89
CA ILE A 128 -6.50 -7.31 -6.71
C ILE A 128 -6.67 -5.97 -5.95
N ARG A 129 -7.75 -5.83 -5.17
CA ARG A 129 -8.03 -4.65 -4.35
C ARG A 129 -6.95 -4.43 -3.28
N GLU A 130 -6.56 -5.49 -2.57
CA GLU A 130 -5.47 -5.41 -1.59
C GLU A 130 -4.14 -5.11 -2.27
N ARG A 131 -3.88 -5.69 -3.47
CA ARG A 131 -2.65 -5.43 -4.22
C ARG A 131 -2.54 -3.95 -4.62
N PHE A 132 -3.63 -3.30 -5.05
CA PHE A 132 -3.67 -1.85 -5.26
C PHE A 132 -3.32 -1.06 -3.98
N ALA A 133 -3.90 -1.43 -2.84
CA ALA A 133 -3.61 -0.78 -1.57
C ALA A 133 -2.13 -0.97 -1.16
N ILE A 134 -1.55 -2.15 -1.39
CA ILE A 134 -0.15 -2.43 -1.13
C ILE A 134 0.77 -1.61 -2.04
N CYS A 135 0.47 -1.50 -3.34
CA CYS A 135 1.23 -0.63 -4.25
C CYS A 135 1.21 0.82 -3.78
N TYR A 136 0.04 1.38 -3.47
CA TYR A 136 -0.07 2.74 -2.97
C TYR A 136 0.72 2.95 -1.66
N ALA A 137 0.53 2.06 -0.68
CA ALA A 137 1.24 2.14 0.60
C ALA A 137 2.76 2.02 0.43
N ARG A 138 3.21 1.16 -0.49
CA ARG A 138 4.62 1.03 -0.85
C ARG A 138 5.18 2.32 -1.42
N GLY A 139 4.49 2.97 -2.36
CA GLY A 139 4.96 4.25 -2.91
C GLY A 139 5.03 5.36 -1.86
N VAL A 140 4.08 5.40 -0.91
CA VAL A 140 4.16 6.31 0.24
C VAL A 140 5.40 6.01 1.09
N ALA A 141 5.69 4.74 1.39
CA ALA A 141 6.86 4.37 2.18
C ALA A 141 8.19 4.65 1.45
N LEU A 142 8.27 4.43 0.13
CA LEU A 142 9.42 4.77 -0.70
C LEU A 142 9.64 6.28 -0.75
N HIS A 143 8.56 7.05 -0.88
CA HIS A 143 8.60 8.50 -0.80
C HIS A 143 9.17 8.98 0.55
N LEU A 144 8.74 8.38 1.67
CA LEU A 144 9.29 8.69 3.00
C LEU A 144 10.77 8.30 3.13
N ILE A 145 11.18 7.15 2.59
CA ILE A 145 12.60 6.77 2.55
C ILE A 145 13.42 7.81 1.78
N ASN A 146 12.95 8.24 0.62
CA ASN A 146 13.64 9.24 -0.19
C ASN A 146 13.67 10.61 0.49
N TRP A 147 12.59 10.98 1.18
CA TRP A 147 12.53 12.17 2.01
C TRP A 147 13.59 12.16 3.11
N ILE A 148 13.72 11.04 3.84
CA ILE A 148 14.75 10.88 4.87
C ILE A 148 16.14 11.00 4.24
N ARG A 149 16.37 10.31 3.12
CA ARG A 149 17.65 10.32 2.39
C ARG A 149 18.09 11.74 2.01
N ILE A 150 17.16 12.58 1.57
CA ILE A 150 17.45 13.96 1.16
C ILE A 150 17.52 14.89 2.37
N CYS A 151 16.50 14.90 3.21
CA CYS A 151 16.31 15.93 4.24
C CYS A 151 17.06 15.68 5.56
N SER A 152 17.66 14.50 5.75
CA SER A 152 18.42 14.19 6.96
C SER A 152 19.93 14.14 6.74
N GLU A 153 20.68 14.45 7.79
CA GLU A 153 22.09 14.10 7.94
C GLU A 153 22.21 13.10 9.08
N ILE A 154 22.60 11.87 8.77
CA ILE A 154 22.73 10.78 9.72
C ILE A 154 24.21 10.54 9.97
N ARG A 155 24.62 10.49 11.24
CA ARG A 155 25.99 10.19 11.66
C ARG A 155 25.99 8.91 12.48
N GLY A 156 26.96 8.03 12.21
CA GLY A 156 27.13 6.78 12.94
C GLY A 156 28.23 6.83 14.00
N PRO A 157 28.62 5.66 14.53
CA PRO A 157 29.74 5.50 15.46
C PRO A 157 30.98 6.24 14.97
N GLY A 158 31.59 7.05 15.84
CA GLY A 158 32.73 7.90 15.50
C GLY A 158 32.39 9.20 14.77
N GLY A 159 31.10 9.53 14.60
CA GLY A 159 30.63 10.83 14.10
C GLY A 159 30.69 11.03 12.58
N ALA A 160 31.09 9.99 11.83
CA ALA A 160 31.11 10.00 10.38
C ALA A 160 29.69 10.03 9.79
N VAL A 161 29.50 10.80 8.72
CA VAL A 161 28.22 10.86 8.01
C VAL A 161 28.00 9.54 7.26
N ILE A 162 26.85 8.91 7.49
CA ILE A 162 26.46 7.67 6.82
C ILE A 162 25.71 8.01 5.54
N THR A 163 26.31 7.66 4.41
CA THR A 163 25.65 7.81 3.11
C THR A 163 24.49 6.84 2.98
N ASP A 164 23.28 7.38 2.85
CA ASP A 164 22.06 6.63 2.52
C ASP A 164 21.77 5.46 3.48
N LEU A 165 21.76 5.75 4.79
CA LEU A 165 21.34 4.78 5.81
C LEU A 165 20.00 4.11 5.50
N PRO A 166 18.95 4.80 5.00
CA PRO A 166 17.66 4.17 4.72
C PRO A 166 17.77 2.96 3.78
N SER A 167 18.49 3.10 2.67
CA SER A 167 18.70 1.98 1.73
C SER A 167 19.59 0.90 2.35
N ARG A 168 20.68 1.26 3.03
CA ARG A 168 21.56 0.27 3.69
C ARG A 168 20.79 -0.57 4.72
N PHE A 169 19.94 0.08 5.52
CA PHE A 169 19.11 -0.60 6.50
C PHE A 169 18.10 -1.53 5.84
N PHE A 170 17.41 -1.07 4.78
CA PHE A 170 16.52 -1.92 3.99
C PHE A 170 17.24 -3.18 3.48
N ILE A 171 18.45 -3.02 2.93
CA ILE A 171 19.25 -4.14 2.41
C ILE A 171 19.67 -5.10 3.52
N GLN A 172 20.13 -4.59 4.67
CA GLN A 172 20.41 -5.42 5.84
C GLN A 172 19.19 -6.28 6.21
N ILE A 173 18.00 -5.69 6.33
CA ILE A 173 16.76 -6.43 6.66
C ILE A 173 16.50 -7.53 5.63
N THR A 174 16.54 -7.22 4.33
CA THR A 174 16.28 -8.21 3.28
C THR A 174 17.30 -9.35 3.26
N GLN A 175 18.58 -9.07 3.52
CA GLN A 175 19.61 -10.11 3.64
C GLN A 175 19.41 -10.97 4.87
N THR A 176 19.02 -10.39 6.01
CA THR A 176 18.70 -11.15 7.22
C THR A 176 17.50 -12.06 7.00
N LEU A 177 16.46 -11.60 6.29
CA LEU A 177 15.33 -12.46 5.91
C LEU A 177 15.77 -13.66 5.06
N ILE A 178 16.67 -13.46 4.09
CA ILE A 178 17.24 -14.54 3.27
C ILE A 178 17.99 -15.54 4.17
N LYS A 179 18.85 -15.06 5.07
CA LYS A 179 19.60 -15.94 5.99
C LYS A 179 18.68 -16.72 6.93
N TYR A 180 17.62 -16.11 7.44
CA TYR A 180 16.63 -16.81 8.25
C TYR A 180 15.94 -17.91 7.44
N LYS A 181 15.64 -17.67 6.17
CA LYS A 181 15.08 -18.70 5.29
C LYS A 181 16.06 -19.83 5.00
N GLU A 182 17.32 -19.50 4.73
CA GLU A 182 18.40 -20.50 4.55
C GLU A 182 18.60 -21.36 5.79
N GLY A 183 18.59 -20.74 6.97
CA GLY A 183 18.66 -21.42 8.26
C GLY A 183 17.48 -22.36 8.48
N ALA A 184 16.25 -21.87 8.27
CA ALA A 184 15.04 -22.69 8.40
C ALA A 184 15.04 -23.91 7.46
N ASN A 185 15.52 -23.73 6.22
CA ASN A 185 15.66 -24.83 5.25
C ASN A 185 16.70 -25.86 5.71
N THR A 186 17.86 -25.39 6.17
CA THR A 186 18.94 -26.26 6.70
C THR A 186 18.46 -27.06 7.91
N SER A 187 17.69 -26.43 8.78
CA SER A 187 17.07 -27.05 9.96
C SER A 187 15.82 -27.86 9.66
N LYS A 188 15.38 -27.96 8.39
CA LYS A 188 14.16 -28.67 7.96
C LYS A 188 12.89 -28.21 8.68
N LEU A 189 12.85 -26.95 9.13
CA LEU A 189 11.65 -26.35 9.74
C LEU A 189 10.62 -25.95 8.68
N ASP A 190 11.01 -25.99 7.40
CA ASP A 190 10.25 -25.45 6.27
C ASP A 190 9.41 -26.48 5.50
N LEU A 191 9.30 -27.72 6.00
CA LEU A 191 8.77 -28.86 5.25
C LEU A 191 7.31 -28.70 4.76
N GLN A 192 6.59 -27.68 5.24
CA GLN A 192 5.20 -27.40 4.89
C GLN A 192 4.95 -25.94 4.43
N ALA A 193 5.98 -25.11 4.28
CA ALA A 193 5.78 -23.73 3.86
C ALA A 193 5.66 -23.62 2.33
N ASN A 194 4.68 -22.84 1.84
CA ASN A 194 4.53 -22.56 0.41
C ASN A 194 5.57 -21.56 -0.13
N CYS A 195 6.30 -20.88 0.77
CA CYS A 195 7.39 -19.98 0.39
C CYS A 195 8.69 -20.77 0.28
N THR A 196 9.26 -20.90 -0.92
CA THR A 196 10.62 -21.44 -1.08
C THR A 196 11.66 -20.32 -1.00
N LEU A 197 12.94 -20.66 -0.76
CA LEU A 197 14.02 -19.66 -0.80
C LEU A 197 14.07 -18.92 -2.14
N GLY A 198 13.91 -19.65 -3.26
CA GLY A 198 13.88 -19.04 -4.59
C GLY A 198 12.70 -18.07 -4.78
N MET A 199 11.53 -18.40 -4.24
CA MET A 199 10.37 -17.50 -4.28
C MET A 199 10.58 -16.25 -3.41
N LEU A 200 11.16 -16.40 -2.22
CA LEU A 200 11.52 -15.26 -1.37
C LEU A 200 12.51 -14.34 -2.08
N MET A 201 13.58 -14.90 -2.64
CA MET A 201 14.58 -14.13 -3.39
C MET A 201 13.95 -13.40 -4.59
N LYS A 202 13.10 -14.09 -5.36
CA LYS A 202 12.35 -13.47 -6.48
C LYS A 202 11.54 -12.25 -6.03
N GLN A 203 10.83 -12.35 -4.90
CA GLN A 203 10.03 -11.24 -4.37
C GLN A 203 10.90 -10.08 -3.86
N ILE A 204 12.03 -10.37 -3.18
CA ILE A 204 12.98 -9.35 -2.73
C ILE A 204 13.61 -8.63 -3.93
N GLU A 205 14.10 -9.36 -4.93
CA GLU A 205 14.70 -8.78 -6.13
C GLU A 205 13.71 -7.94 -6.94
N ASN A 206 12.44 -8.33 -6.94
CA ASN A 206 11.37 -7.55 -7.55
C ASN A 206 11.16 -6.20 -6.83
N ILE A 207 11.21 -6.18 -5.50
CA ILE A 207 11.08 -4.95 -4.71
C ILE A 207 12.31 -4.06 -4.88
N VAL A 208 13.51 -4.61 -4.83
CA VAL A 208 14.77 -3.84 -4.95
C VAL A 208 14.80 -2.97 -6.23
N LYS A 209 14.13 -3.39 -7.31
CA LYS A 209 14.08 -2.68 -8.58
C LYS A 209 13.28 -1.37 -8.57
N VAL A 210 12.46 -1.13 -7.54
CA VAL A 210 11.57 0.05 -7.50
C VAL A 210 12.28 1.35 -7.09
N ASP A 211 13.42 1.25 -6.39
CA ASP A 211 14.21 2.42 -5.98
C ASP A 211 15.67 2.26 -6.46
N PRO A 212 16.21 3.19 -7.26
CA PRO A 212 17.56 3.09 -7.81
C PRO A 212 18.68 3.04 -6.76
N HIS A 213 18.49 3.68 -5.60
CA HIS A 213 19.49 3.68 -4.53
C HIS A 213 19.51 2.32 -3.82
N ILE A 214 18.34 1.75 -3.53
CA ILE A 214 18.19 0.39 -3.02
C ILE A 214 18.81 -0.61 -4.00
N LEU A 215 18.55 -0.48 -5.31
CA LEU A 215 19.17 -1.33 -6.35
C LEU A 215 20.70 -1.24 -6.36
N THR A 216 21.24 -0.03 -6.18
CA THR A 216 22.69 0.19 -6.10
C THR A 216 23.27 -0.55 -4.90
N TRP A 217 22.70 -0.36 -3.70
CA TRP A 217 23.13 -1.05 -2.49
C TRP A 217 22.92 -2.57 -2.54
N TRP A 218 21.91 -3.05 -3.27
CA TRP A 218 21.70 -4.48 -3.46
C TRP A 218 22.85 -5.16 -4.21
N SER A 219 23.46 -4.45 -5.16
CA SER A 219 24.65 -4.93 -5.88
C SER A 219 25.86 -5.04 -4.94
N GLU A 220 25.92 -4.14 -3.95
CA GLU A 220 26.98 -4.07 -2.93
C GLU A 220 26.62 -4.76 -1.61
N ARG A 221 25.52 -5.52 -1.56
CA ARG A 221 24.96 -6.06 -0.31
C ARG A 221 25.93 -6.94 0.48
N HIS A 222 26.91 -7.54 -0.17
CA HIS A 222 27.95 -8.34 0.51
C HIS A 222 28.82 -7.52 1.48
N LEU A 223 28.84 -6.19 1.34
CA LEU A 223 29.52 -5.26 2.24
C LEU A 223 28.69 -4.91 3.48
N LEU A 224 27.40 -5.27 3.51
CA LEU A 224 26.48 -4.91 4.58
C LEU A 224 26.28 -6.05 5.58
N PRO A 225 26.01 -5.72 6.86
CA PRO A 225 25.62 -6.71 7.86
C PRO A 225 24.36 -7.46 7.42
N SER A 226 24.26 -8.71 7.82
CA SER A 226 23.09 -9.56 7.51
C SER A 226 22.71 -10.49 8.66
N GLY A 227 23.37 -10.39 9.81
CA GLY A 227 23.13 -11.25 10.98
C GLY A 227 21.98 -10.81 11.88
N SER A 228 21.46 -9.59 11.72
CA SER A 228 20.51 -8.99 12.65
C SER A 228 19.48 -8.13 11.93
N LEU A 229 18.23 -8.21 12.38
CA LEU A 229 17.17 -7.27 12.00
C LEU A 229 17.31 -5.91 12.70
N ALA A 230 18.11 -5.83 13.76
CA ALA A 230 18.40 -4.58 14.44
C ALA A 230 19.68 -3.95 13.87
N LEU A 231 19.67 -2.63 13.74
CA LEU A 231 20.91 -1.87 13.57
C LEU A 231 21.69 -1.92 14.90
N GLU A 232 22.99 -2.23 14.86
CA GLU A 232 23.85 -2.33 16.04
C GLU A 232 24.21 -0.93 16.58
N ASN A 233 24.40 -0.83 17.90
CA ASN A 233 24.85 0.38 18.60
C ASN A 233 24.05 1.65 18.25
N GLN A 234 22.72 1.56 18.18
CA GLN A 234 21.85 2.68 17.77
C GLN A 234 22.03 3.94 18.63
N GLU A 235 22.42 3.77 19.88
CA GLU A 235 22.74 4.84 20.84
C GLU A 235 23.94 5.71 20.40
N GLU A 236 24.80 5.21 19.52
CA GLU A 236 25.94 5.95 18.98
C GLU A 236 25.61 6.75 17.72
N TYR A 237 24.40 6.58 17.17
CA TYR A 237 23.95 7.29 15.99
C TYR A 237 23.27 8.60 16.36
N SER A 238 23.28 9.55 15.42
CA SER A 238 22.53 10.80 15.54
C SER A 238 21.94 11.23 14.20
N VAL A 239 20.82 11.93 14.26
CA VAL A 239 20.14 12.53 13.11
C VAL A 239 20.05 14.03 13.28
N ARG A 240 20.23 14.77 12.17
CA ARG A 240 19.90 16.19 12.07
C ARG A 240 19.05 16.43 10.83
N TRP A 241 18.25 17.50 10.85
CA TRP A 241 17.32 17.87 9.78
C TRP A 241 17.60 19.29 9.29
N PRO A 242 18.60 19.51 8.42
CA PRO A 242 18.97 20.85 7.96
C PRO A 242 17.84 21.51 7.15
N GLU A 243 17.53 22.77 7.45
CA GLU A 243 16.50 23.53 6.73
C GLU A 243 16.80 23.70 5.23
N SER A 244 18.08 23.81 4.87
CA SER A 244 18.51 23.95 3.47
C SER A 244 18.00 22.82 2.58
N ARG A 245 17.96 21.59 3.11
CA ARG A 245 17.54 20.39 2.38
C ARG A 245 16.02 20.21 2.32
N ARG A 246 15.25 20.90 3.17
CA ARG A 246 13.78 20.88 3.10
C ARG A 246 13.26 21.59 1.85
N LYS A 247 13.92 22.68 1.45
CA LYS A 247 13.54 23.45 0.26
C LYS A 247 13.74 22.63 -1.03
N GLU A 248 14.77 21.80 -1.05
CA GLU A 248 15.10 20.88 -2.16
C GLU A 248 14.03 19.81 -2.40
N TRP A 249 13.32 19.39 -1.34
CA TRP A 249 12.27 18.37 -1.42
C TRP A 249 10.93 18.88 -2.00
N SER A 250 10.58 20.14 -1.73
CA SER A 250 9.24 20.69 -2.01
C SER A 250 8.82 20.75 -3.49
N SER A 251 9.72 20.42 -4.42
CA SER A 251 9.51 20.47 -5.86
C SER A 251 9.24 19.12 -6.52
N ILE A 252 9.28 18.00 -5.76
CA ILE A 252 9.14 16.67 -6.35
C ILE A 252 7.66 16.29 -6.42
N ASN A 253 7.17 16.07 -7.64
CA ASN A 253 5.81 15.56 -7.88
C ASN A 253 5.80 14.04 -7.69
N HIS A 254 4.76 13.51 -7.04
CA HIS A 254 4.67 12.08 -6.72
C HIS A 254 3.32 11.49 -7.07
N GLU A 255 3.37 10.35 -7.73
CA GLU A 255 2.21 9.49 -7.94
C GLU A 255 2.46 8.19 -7.17
N PHE A 256 2.07 8.17 -5.89
CA PHE A 256 2.39 7.07 -4.97
C PHE A 256 1.97 5.69 -5.48
N MET A 257 0.91 5.62 -6.30
CA MET A 257 0.53 4.36 -6.91
C MET A 257 1.63 3.88 -7.87
N GLU A 258 2.01 4.70 -8.86
CA GLU A 258 3.02 4.33 -9.86
C GLU A 258 4.39 4.08 -9.24
N ASP A 259 4.81 4.93 -8.28
CA ASP A 259 6.07 4.78 -7.55
C ASP A 259 6.16 3.45 -6.79
N GLY A 260 5.01 2.91 -6.36
CA GLY A 260 4.91 1.67 -5.62
C GLY A 260 4.68 0.42 -6.45
N ILE A 261 4.42 0.50 -7.76
CA ILE A 261 4.19 -0.67 -8.61
C ILE A 261 5.52 -1.37 -8.93
N THR A 262 5.60 -2.67 -8.65
CA THR A 262 6.76 -3.49 -9.04
C THR A 262 6.54 -4.17 -10.39
N PRO A 263 7.60 -4.72 -11.04
CA PRO A 263 7.43 -5.56 -12.22
C PRO A 263 6.45 -6.73 -12.04
N LEU A 264 6.51 -7.43 -10.90
CA LEU A 264 5.57 -8.52 -10.58
C LEU A 264 4.13 -8.03 -10.30
N ASP A 265 3.93 -6.78 -9.89
CA ASP A 265 2.60 -6.18 -9.80
C ASP A 265 2.03 -5.92 -11.19
N ARG A 266 2.83 -5.37 -12.12
CA ARG A 266 2.42 -5.19 -13.53
C ARG A 266 2.05 -6.51 -14.17
N LEU A 267 2.88 -7.54 -14.00
CA LEU A 267 2.60 -8.90 -14.51
C LEU A 267 1.28 -9.47 -13.98
N CYS A 268 1.00 -9.27 -12.68
CA CYS A 268 -0.27 -9.69 -12.08
C CYS A 268 -1.46 -8.97 -12.71
N PHE A 269 -1.36 -7.64 -12.89
CA PHE A 269 -2.43 -6.83 -13.45
C PHE A 269 -2.73 -7.19 -14.90
N GLU A 270 -1.70 -7.34 -15.73
CA GLU A 270 -1.80 -7.79 -17.11
C GLU A 270 -2.45 -9.19 -17.20
N SER A 271 -1.96 -10.15 -16.39
CA SER A 271 -2.48 -11.52 -16.38
C SER A 271 -3.94 -11.59 -15.93
N GLN A 272 -4.36 -10.74 -15.00
CA GLN A 272 -5.76 -10.66 -14.55
C GLN A 272 -6.66 -10.05 -15.64
N GLN A 273 -6.18 -9.03 -16.34
CA GLN A 273 -6.90 -8.42 -17.45
C GLN A 273 -7.11 -9.43 -18.59
N ASP A 274 -6.07 -10.18 -18.96
CA ASP A 274 -6.15 -11.24 -19.97
C ASP A 274 -7.15 -12.32 -19.58
N ARG A 275 -7.14 -12.74 -18.30
CA ARG A 275 -8.09 -13.70 -17.77
C ARG A 275 -9.52 -13.20 -17.85
N GLN A 276 -9.79 -11.96 -17.45
CA GLN A 276 -11.13 -11.36 -17.55
C GLN A 276 -11.60 -11.24 -19.01
N HIS A 277 -10.69 -10.88 -19.92
CA HIS A 277 -10.99 -10.82 -21.35
C HIS A 277 -11.33 -12.22 -21.90
N PHE A 278 -10.56 -13.24 -21.51
CA PHE A 278 -10.83 -14.62 -21.92
C PHE A 278 -12.18 -15.11 -21.39
N GLU A 279 -12.45 -14.94 -20.09
CA GLU A 279 -13.70 -15.34 -19.44
C GLU A 279 -14.92 -14.65 -20.10
N SER A 280 -14.83 -13.35 -20.37
CA SER A 280 -15.90 -12.61 -21.07
C SER A 280 -16.08 -13.09 -22.52
N SER A 281 -15.00 -13.34 -23.25
CA SER A 281 -15.07 -13.84 -24.63
C SER A 281 -15.64 -15.26 -24.76
N MET A 282 -15.50 -16.11 -23.74
CA MET A 282 -16.05 -17.47 -23.72
C MET A 282 -17.51 -17.52 -23.24
N VAL A 283 -17.94 -16.60 -22.37
CA VAL A 283 -19.30 -16.56 -21.81
C VAL A 283 -20.29 -15.86 -22.75
N ILE A 284 -19.87 -14.85 -23.51
CA ILE A 284 -20.75 -14.07 -24.41
C ILE A 284 -21.33 -14.89 -25.60
N PRO A 285 -20.62 -15.86 -26.23
CA PRO A 285 -21.20 -16.69 -27.28
C PRO A 285 -22.37 -17.57 -26.79
N HIS A 286 -22.27 -18.12 -25.58
CA HIS A 286 -23.27 -19.03 -25.02
C HIS A 286 -24.54 -18.31 -24.53
N LEU A 287 -24.44 -17.04 -24.14
CA LEU A 287 -25.60 -16.22 -23.82
C LEU A 287 -26.30 -15.68 -25.07
N LYS A 288 -25.56 -15.45 -26.16
CA LYS A 288 -26.16 -15.08 -27.46
C LYS A 288 -26.97 -16.20 -28.09
N THR A 289 -26.57 -17.47 -27.90
CA THR A 289 -27.36 -18.62 -28.40
C THR A 289 -28.66 -18.85 -27.64
N ASN A 290 -28.75 -18.44 -26.38
CA ASN A 290 -29.95 -18.64 -25.55
C ASN A 290 -30.94 -17.46 -25.56
N SER A 291 -30.52 -16.26 -26.00
CA SER A 291 -31.43 -15.10 -26.10
C SER A 291 -32.30 -15.07 -27.36
N SER A 292 -32.02 -15.93 -28.35
CA SER A 292 -32.77 -15.99 -29.62
C SER A 292 -34.16 -16.63 -29.50
N ALA A 293 -34.56 -17.10 -28.32
CA ALA A 293 -35.80 -17.85 -28.10
C ALA A 293 -36.88 -17.12 -27.28
N MET A 294 -36.69 -15.85 -26.90
CA MET A 294 -37.76 -15.07 -26.27
C MET A 294 -38.37 -14.04 -27.23
N GLN A 295 -39.64 -14.31 -27.52
CA GLN A 295 -40.54 -13.57 -28.38
C GLN A 295 -40.64 -12.08 -28.00
N HIS A 296 -40.74 -11.26 -29.04
CA HIS A 296 -40.99 -9.81 -29.00
C HIS A 296 -42.08 -9.38 -28.01
N PRO A 297 -41.85 -8.30 -27.24
CA PRO A 297 -42.89 -7.36 -26.86
C PRO A 297 -42.79 -6.06 -27.70
N PRO A 298 -43.90 -5.30 -27.82
CA PRO A 298 -44.09 -4.34 -28.89
C PRO A 298 -43.30 -3.04 -28.69
N LYS A 299 -42.85 -2.48 -29.82
CA LYS A 299 -42.18 -1.18 -29.94
C LYS A 299 -43.03 -0.07 -29.33
N ARG A 300 -42.52 0.60 -28.29
CA ARG A 300 -42.90 1.97 -27.95
C ARG A 300 -41.82 2.92 -28.45
N THR A 301 -42.22 3.77 -29.37
CA THR A 301 -41.48 4.91 -29.90
C THR A 301 -41.44 6.03 -28.84
N CYS A 302 -40.25 6.59 -28.59
CA CYS A 302 -40.16 7.96 -28.14
C CYS A 302 -38.95 8.67 -28.78
N LYS A 303 -39.21 9.89 -29.25
CA LYS A 303 -38.39 10.70 -30.14
C LYS A 303 -37.37 11.54 -29.37
N THR A 304 -36.14 11.58 -29.90
CA THR A 304 -35.17 12.69 -30.00
C THR A 304 -35.09 13.78 -28.91
N HIS A 305 -33.90 13.91 -28.30
CA HIS A 305 -33.06 15.12 -28.25
C HIS A 305 -31.59 14.67 -27.98
N GLN A 306 -30.71 14.71 -28.97
CA GLN A 306 -29.73 15.78 -29.29
C GLN A 306 -28.59 15.96 -28.27
N THR A 307 -27.42 15.43 -28.65
CA THR A 307 -26.04 15.93 -28.47
C THR A 307 -25.54 16.37 -27.09
N CYS A 308 -24.49 15.70 -26.61
CA CYS A 308 -23.20 16.31 -26.19
C CYS A 308 -22.18 15.18 -25.92
N ARG A 309 -21.20 15.00 -26.82
CA ARG A 309 -19.78 15.30 -26.58
C ARG A 309 -19.23 14.75 -25.26
N ASN A 310 -18.46 13.68 -25.42
CA ASN A 310 -17.42 13.25 -24.50
C ASN A 310 -16.37 14.38 -24.37
N PRO A 311 -16.01 14.76 -23.15
CA PRO A 311 -14.59 14.75 -22.80
C PRO A 311 -14.39 14.19 -21.39
N TYR A 312 -13.66 13.07 -21.30
CA TYR A 312 -12.93 12.75 -20.07
C TYR A 312 -11.95 13.90 -19.77
N PRO A 313 -11.95 14.43 -18.54
CA PRO A 313 -10.80 14.14 -17.69
C PRO A 313 -11.19 14.08 -16.20
N TYR A 314 -11.08 12.93 -15.57
CA TYR A 314 -10.99 12.87 -14.11
C TYR A 314 -9.94 11.85 -13.69
N THR A 315 -8.79 12.38 -13.27
CA THR A 315 -7.87 11.79 -12.31
C THR A 315 -8.63 11.44 -11.04
N TRP A 316 -8.66 10.17 -10.67
CA TRP A 316 -9.18 9.72 -9.38
C TRP A 316 -8.02 9.48 -8.43
N THR A 317 -7.77 10.42 -7.53
CA THR A 317 -6.97 10.19 -6.33
C THR A 317 -7.88 9.58 -5.26
N LEU A 318 -7.83 8.26 -5.12
CA LEU A 318 -8.48 7.53 -4.04
C LEU A 318 -7.48 7.32 -2.90
N GLY A 319 -7.57 8.19 -1.90
CA GLY A 319 -6.78 8.09 -0.67
C GLY A 319 -7.33 6.99 0.24
N TYR A 320 -6.72 5.81 0.20
CA TYR A 320 -6.67 4.96 1.39
C TYR A 320 -5.70 5.63 2.37
N SER A 321 -6.19 6.07 3.53
CA SER A 321 -5.33 6.63 4.57
C SER A 321 -4.67 5.50 5.36
N SER A 322 -3.69 4.82 4.76
CA SER A 322 -2.54 4.30 5.50
C SER A 322 -1.52 5.43 5.61
N ARG A 323 -1.88 6.52 6.30
CA ARG A 323 -0.92 7.58 6.59
C ARG A 323 0.03 7.06 7.65
N ILE A 324 1.26 6.77 7.25
CA ILE A 324 2.39 6.75 8.19
C ILE A 324 2.62 8.23 8.55
N CYS A 325 2.03 8.64 9.67
CA CYS A 325 2.23 9.99 10.19
C CYS A 325 3.53 10.02 10.99
N ALA A 326 4.37 11.02 10.76
CA ALA A 326 5.53 11.33 11.59
C ALA A 326 5.46 12.80 12.01
N ARG A 327 5.94 13.12 13.21
CA ARG A 327 5.91 14.50 13.70
C ARG A 327 7.00 15.32 13.01
N ALA A 328 6.61 16.19 12.07
CA ALA A 328 7.56 17.08 11.42
C ALA A 328 8.26 18.00 12.46
N PRO A 329 9.57 18.29 12.31
CA PRO A 329 10.23 19.23 13.20
C PRO A 329 9.76 20.65 12.85
N SER A 330 9.10 21.29 13.82
CA SER A 330 8.68 22.70 13.82
C SER A 330 9.79 23.65 13.41
#